data_AF-A0A3D4QRQ8-F1
#
_entry.id   AF-A0A3D4QRQ8-F1
#
_cell.length_a   1.000
_cell.length_b   1.000
_cell.length_c   1.000
_cell.angle_alpha   90.00
_cell.angle_beta   90.00
_cell.angle_gamma   90.00
#
_symmetry.space_group_name_H-M   'P 1'
#
loop_
_entity.id
_entity.type
_entity.pdbx_description
1 polymer ?
#
loop_
_entity_poly.entity_id
_entity_poly.type
_entity_poly.pdbx_seq_one_letter_code
_entity_poly.pdbx_strand_id
1 'polypeptide(L)'
;MYGFKITDVSASLWYDVFRVNKTTSAHTGNYYYVGTKDENGETHGISSLFTLPLLEGSHAKYKNRGALKTGYTFRFDFETIGGYFGDNDHIRITPTFYYVKKDGTGRQEVDLHYHASFNGKTNYYVALIPEGRNRDNPLFMELGNRFRNVPEKEIKDTARLLDINNIDSFKYKKDNIGWFDRITLSKYQRTFIGAQEGLPDGVSTDASAMSVQKWYGEYRLPNDLFVTTPGFNVLEYGRTHNGLSLGGKEDFWLKNGYIIVNFRIEAIKNNNFDEPSLSYWGAPRCNMFTIEGYQKEKTDYYEKEFILMDGDIVFYDTDERSTDDYEMGGTH
;
A
#
# COMPACT_ATOMS: atom_id res chain seq x y z
N MET A 1 -3.23 -15.51 6.42
CA MET A 1 -3.29 -14.15 5.84
C MET A 1 -3.87 -14.29 4.47
N TYR A 2 -4.85 -13.50 4.06
CA TYR A 2 -5.49 -13.59 2.74
C TYR A 2 -6.31 -12.32 2.47
N GLY A 3 -6.90 -12.22 1.28
CA GLY A 3 -7.90 -11.23 0.92
C GLY A 3 -7.35 -9.82 0.72
N PHE A 4 -6.06 -9.67 0.38
CA PHE A 4 -5.48 -8.36 0.11
C PHE A 4 -6.19 -7.66 -1.03
N LYS A 5 -6.58 -6.40 -0.77
CA LYS A 5 -7.21 -5.56 -1.78
C LYS A 5 -6.94 -4.09 -1.53
N ILE A 6 -6.85 -3.34 -2.63
CA ILE A 6 -6.90 -1.87 -2.58
C ILE A 6 -8.35 -1.44 -2.43
N THR A 7 -8.58 -0.56 -1.47
CA THR A 7 -9.90 -0.06 -1.06
C THR A 7 -10.15 1.40 -1.39
N ASP A 8 -9.09 2.15 -1.71
CA ASP A 8 -9.20 3.55 -2.08
C ASP A 8 -7.89 4.05 -2.71
N VAL A 9 -7.97 5.09 -3.53
CA VAL A 9 -6.83 5.86 -4.04
C VAL A 9 -7.14 7.34 -3.86
N SER A 10 -6.19 8.10 -3.29
CA SER A 10 -6.40 9.50 -2.91
C SER A 10 -6.43 10.49 -4.08
N ALA A 11 -6.13 10.03 -5.30
CA ALA A 11 -6.18 10.84 -6.50
C ALA A 11 -7.61 11.16 -6.90
N SER A 12 -7.90 12.43 -7.17
CA SER A 12 -9.24 12.91 -7.52
C SER A 12 -9.86 12.19 -8.72
N LEU A 13 -9.02 11.70 -9.64
CA LEU A 13 -9.43 10.90 -10.79
C LEU A 13 -10.13 9.61 -10.38
N TRP A 14 -9.63 8.94 -9.34
CA TRP A 14 -10.11 7.65 -8.85
C TRP A 14 -11.34 7.75 -7.96
N TYR A 15 -11.72 8.99 -7.59
CA TYR A 15 -12.80 9.23 -6.67
C TYR A 15 -14.07 8.50 -7.10
N ASP A 16 -14.40 8.54 -8.38
CA ASP A 16 -15.66 8.00 -8.88
C ASP A 16 -15.62 6.50 -9.21
N VAL A 17 -14.46 5.86 -9.00
CA VAL A 17 -14.30 4.41 -8.95
C VAL A 17 -14.67 3.90 -7.55
N PHE A 18 -14.18 4.56 -6.49
CA PHE A 18 -14.37 4.12 -5.11
C PHE A 18 -15.55 4.79 -4.41
N ARG A 19 -16.11 5.88 -4.94
CA ARG A 19 -17.16 6.67 -4.29
C ARG A 19 -18.39 6.86 -5.18
N VAL A 20 -19.54 6.79 -4.54
CA VAL A 20 -20.84 6.99 -5.21
C VAL A 20 -20.98 8.43 -5.73
N ASN A 21 -20.44 9.43 -5.01
CA ASN A 21 -20.47 10.83 -5.42
C ASN A 21 -19.31 11.63 -4.79
N LYS A 22 -18.69 12.55 -5.55
CA LYS A 22 -17.65 13.54 -5.17
C LYS A 22 -17.83 14.22 -3.82
N THR A 23 -19.05 14.29 -3.30
CA THR A 23 -19.37 14.93 -2.02
C THR A 23 -19.51 13.96 -0.83
N THR A 24 -19.56 12.65 -1.06
CA THR A 24 -19.83 11.64 -0.01
C THR A 24 -18.71 10.62 0.12
N SER A 25 -18.46 10.11 1.33
CA SER A 25 -17.53 9.00 1.55
C SER A 25 -18.15 7.62 1.26
N ALA A 26 -19.40 7.55 0.80
CA ALA A 26 -20.08 6.29 0.52
C ALA A 26 -19.31 5.51 -0.56
N HIS A 27 -18.92 4.28 -0.23
CA HIS A 27 -18.12 3.45 -1.12
C HIS A 27 -18.98 2.81 -2.21
N THR A 28 -18.45 2.66 -3.43
CA THR A 28 -19.16 2.03 -4.57
C THR A 28 -19.30 0.51 -4.44
N GLY A 29 -18.45 -0.10 -3.62
CA GLY A 29 -18.26 -1.55 -3.58
C GLY A 29 -17.15 -2.04 -4.53
N ASN A 30 -16.52 -1.16 -5.30
CA ASN A 30 -15.40 -1.54 -6.16
C ASN A 30 -14.11 -1.65 -5.35
N TYR A 31 -13.46 -2.80 -5.39
CA TYR A 31 -12.15 -3.04 -4.77
C TYR A 31 -11.24 -3.68 -5.81
N TYR A 32 -9.93 -3.50 -5.67
CA TYR A 32 -8.95 -4.17 -6.54
C TYR A 32 -8.27 -5.29 -5.76
N TYR A 33 -8.62 -6.52 -6.09
CA TYR A 33 -8.17 -7.74 -5.40
C TYR A 33 -6.87 -8.26 -6.00
N VAL A 34 -6.15 -9.10 -5.24
CA VAL A 34 -4.98 -9.82 -5.76
C VAL A 34 -5.28 -10.52 -7.09
N GLY A 35 -6.39 -11.23 -7.20
CA GLY A 35 -6.78 -11.87 -8.46
C GLY A 35 -8.28 -12.14 -8.54
N THR A 36 -8.65 -13.10 -9.38
CA THR A 36 -10.05 -13.45 -9.66
C THR A 36 -10.60 -14.55 -8.77
N LYS A 37 -9.80 -15.06 -7.83
CA LYS A 37 -10.18 -16.13 -6.90
C LYS A 37 -10.24 -15.63 -5.46
N ASP A 38 -10.92 -16.40 -4.62
CA ASP A 38 -11.00 -16.17 -3.18
C ASP A 38 -9.82 -16.82 -2.43
N GLU A 39 -9.84 -16.74 -1.10
CA GLU A 39 -8.81 -17.30 -0.23
C GLU A 39 -8.70 -18.83 -0.28
N ASN A 40 -9.71 -19.51 -0.83
CA ASN A 40 -9.73 -20.96 -1.02
C ASN A 40 -9.32 -21.38 -2.44
N GLY A 41 -9.08 -20.40 -3.33
CA GLY A 41 -8.74 -20.63 -4.73
C GLY A 41 -9.95 -20.90 -5.64
N GLU A 42 -11.16 -20.64 -5.13
CA GLU A 42 -12.41 -20.76 -5.85
C GLU A 42 -12.71 -19.47 -6.62
N THR A 43 -13.51 -19.58 -7.68
CA THR A 43 -13.80 -18.42 -8.55
C THR A 43 -14.68 -17.41 -7.81
N HIS A 44 -14.17 -16.19 -7.64
CA HIS A 44 -14.82 -15.13 -6.86
C HIS A 44 -15.76 -14.25 -7.72
N GLY A 45 -15.86 -14.51 -9.04
CA GLY A 45 -16.73 -13.76 -9.96
C GLY A 45 -16.31 -12.30 -10.19
N ILE A 46 -15.09 -11.93 -9.80
CA ILE A 46 -14.53 -10.59 -9.99
C ILE A 46 -14.06 -10.43 -11.44
N SER A 47 -14.38 -9.29 -12.05
CA SER A 47 -13.81 -8.90 -13.35
C SER A 47 -12.31 -8.69 -13.25
N SER A 48 -11.54 -9.17 -14.23
CA SER A 48 -10.08 -8.95 -14.31
C SER A 48 -9.68 -7.46 -14.27
N LEU A 49 -10.58 -6.54 -14.62
CA LEU A 49 -10.38 -5.10 -14.46
C LEU A 49 -10.10 -4.71 -13.00
N PHE A 50 -10.74 -5.37 -12.04
CA PHE A 50 -10.66 -5.11 -10.61
C PHE A 50 -9.61 -5.99 -9.92
N THR A 51 -8.48 -6.22 -10.61
CA THR A 51 -7.36 -7.00 -10.08
C THR A 51 -6.06 -6.20 -10.06
N LEU A 52 -5.17 -6.55 -9.13
CA LEU A 52 -3.84 -6.00 -9.00
C LEU A 52 -2.91 -6.48 -10.13
N PRO A 53 -1.84 -5.72 -10.42
CA PRO A 53 -1.51 -4.40 -9.89
C PRO A 53 -2.35 -3.29 -10.55
N LEU A 54 -2.47 -2.12 -9.91
CA LEU A 54 -2.96 -0.94 -10.62
C LEU A 54 -1.92 -0.48 -11.65
N LEU A 55 -2.34 -0.47 -12.91
CA LEU A 55 -1.58 -0.13 -14.10
C LEU A 55 -2.54 0.54 -15.10
N GLU A 56 -2.03 1.33 -16.05
CA GLU A 56 -2.82 1.87 -17.15
C GLU A 56 -3.80 0.84 -17.74
N GLY A 57 -5.09 1.17 -17.82
CA GLY A 57 -6.14 0.18 -18.10
C GLY A 57 -6.99 -0.22 -16.90
N SER A 58 -6.50 0.00 -15.67
CA SER A 58 -7.17 -0.48 -14.45
C SER A 58 -8.33 0.41 -14.02
N HIS A 59 -8.40 1.67 -14.46
CA HIS A 59 -9.43 2.59 -14.02
C HIS A 59 -10.79 2.28 -14.69
N ALA A 60 -11.84 2.04 -13.88
CA ALA A 60 -13.11 1.51 -14.38
C ALA A 60 -13.88 2.41 -15.36
N LYS A 61 -13.67 3.73 -15.32
CA LYS A 61 -14.29 4.69 -16.25
C LYS A 61 -13.36 5.24 -17.34
N TYR A 62 -12.15 5.66 -16.97
CA TYR A 62 -11.15 6.17 -17.89
C TYR A 62 -10.17 5.07 -18.28
N LYS A 63 -10.45 4.38 -19.40
CA LYS A 63 -9.68 3.18 -19.80
C LYS A 63 -8.18 3.42 -19.97
N ASN A 64 -7.76 4.64 -20.30
CA ASN A 64 -6.35 5.01 -20.46
C ASN A 64 -5.72 5.54 -19.17
N ARG A 65 -6.25 5.14 -18.01
CA ARG A 65 -5.79 5.54 -16.68
C ARG A 65 -5.60 4.32 -15.80
N GLY A 66 -4.61 4.37 -14.92
CA GLY A 66 -4.48 3.35 -13.89
C GLY A 66 -3.16 3.35 -13.13
N ALA A 67 -2.05 3.80 -13.72
CA ALA A 67 -0.85 4.07 -12.95
C ALA A 67 -1.08 5.31 -12.08
N LEU A 68 -0.40 5.38 -10.93
CA LEU A 68 -0.52 6.49 -9.99
C LEU A 68 0.58 7.51 -10.22
N LYS A 69 0.28 8.79 -9.98
CA LYS A 69 1.33 9.81 -9.83
C LYS A 69 1.99 9.67 -8.47
N THR A 70 3.29 9.92 -8.40
CA THR A 70 4.03 9.96 -7.12
C THR A 70 3.38 10.94 -6.14
N GLY A 71 3.40 10.64 -4.84
CA GLY A 71 2.70 11.42 -3.82
C GLY A 71 1.25 10.99 -3.54
N TYR A 72 0.54 10.39 -4.51
CA TYR A 72 -0.79 9.83 -4.26
C TYR A 72 -0.73 8.55 -3.42
N THR A 73 -1.71 8.40 -2.54
CA THR A 73 -1.82 7.30 -1.57
C THR A 73 -2.84 6.29 -2.04
N PHE A 74 -2.50 5.00 -1.96
CA PHE A 74 -3.50 3.94 -1.99
C PHE A 74 -3.72 3.37 -0.59
N ARG A 75 -4.96 2.95 -0.33
CA ARG A 75 -5.37 2.30 0.92
C ARG A 75 -5.69 0.85 0.63
N PHE A 76 -5.43 0.00 1.59
CA PHE A 76 -5.66 -1.43 1.44
C PHE A 76 -6.13 -2.04 2.76
N ASP A 77 -6.76 -3.20 2.63
CA ASP A 77 -7.01 -4.10 3.75
C ASP A 77 -6.78 -5.55 3.36
N PHE A 78 -6.62 -6.41 4.38
CA PHE A 78 -6.51 -7.87 4.26
C PHE A 78 -6.79 -8.49 5.63
N GLU A 79 -6.87 -9.82 5.69
CA GLU A 79 -7.29 -10.53 6.90
C GLU A 79 -6.25 -11.56 7.36
N THR A 80 -6.26 -11.83 8.66
CA THR A 80 -5.57 -12.95 9.32
C THR A 80 -6.57 -13.76 10.12
N ILE A 81 -6.36 -15.08 10.14
CA ILE A 81 -7.09 -16.00 11.03
C ILE A 81 -6.08 -16.57 12.03
N GLY A 82 -6.51 -16.69 13.28
CA GLY A 82 -5.74 -17.29 14.38
C GLY A 82 -5.36 -16.28 15.44
N GLY A 83 -4.33 -16.60 16.22
CA GLY A 83 -3.90 -15.81 17.38
C GLY A 83 -2.95 -14.67 17.05
N TYR A 84 -3.36 -13.73 16.18
CA TYR A 84 -2.62 -12.50 15.82
C TYR A 84 -3.31 -11.24 16.36
N PHE A 85 -3.92 -11.38 17.54
CA PHE A 85 -4.71 -10.35 18.18
C PHE A 85 -4.03 -9.73 19.42
N GLY A 86 -2.81 -10.14 19.76
CA GLY A 86 -2.04 -9.58 20.86
C GLY A 86 -1.61 -8.13 20.62
N ASP A 87 -1.24 -7.45 21.70
CA ASP A 87 -0.73 -6.07 21.68
C ASP A 87 0.63 -5.93 21.01
N ASN A 88 1.42 -7.01 21.04
CA ASN A 88 2.76 -7.12 20.45
C ASN A 88 2.74 -7.89 19.12
N ASP A 89 1.55 -8.14 18.57
CA ASP A 89 1.39 -8.74 17.26
C ASP A 89 1.25 -7.64 16.21
N HIS A 90 1.96 -7.78 15.09
CA HIS A 90 2.01 -6.78 14.03
C HIS A 90 1.90 -7.42 12.67
N ILE A 91 1.57 -6.62 11.67
CA ILE A 91 1.91 -6.93 10.29
C ILE A 91 3.08 -6.06 9.85
N ARG A 92 4.16 -6.70 9.41
CA ARG A 92 5.26 -6.03 8.72
C ARG A 92 5.02 -6.10 7.21
N ILE A 93 5.10 -4.95 6.56
CA ILE A 93 5.15 -4.84 5.10
C ILE A 93 6.50 -4.23 4.74
N THR A 94 7.25 -4.93 3.91
CA THR A 94 8.54 -4.46 3.38
C THR A 94 8.38 -4.21 1.89
N PRO A 95 8.27 -2.95 1.47
CA PRO A 95 8.25 -2.59 0.06
C PRO A 95 9.62 -2.81 -0.58
N THR A 96 9.64 -3.33 -1.79
CA THR A 96 10.78 -3.27 -2.72
C THR A 96 10.32 -2.57 -4.01
N PHE A 97 11.27 -2.00 -4.75
CA PHE A 97 10.98 -1.11 -5.85
C PHE A 97 11.66 -1.58 -7.12
N TYR A 98 10.90 -1.60 -8.21
CA TYR A 98 11.41 -1.93 -9.54
C TYR A 98 11.10 -0.82 -10.51
N TYR A 99 12.02 -0.49 -11.39
CA TYR A 99 11.73 0.33 -12.57
C TYR A 99 11.42 -0.57 -13.75
N VAL A 100 10.47 -0.16 -14.59
CA VAL A 100 10.19 -0.76 -15.90
C VAL A 100 9.88 0.33 -16.91
N LYS A 101 10.28 0.16 -18.17
CA LYS A 101 9.95 1.12 -19.24
C LYS A 101 8.46 1.04 -19.58
N LYS A 102 7.94 2.11 -20.20
CA LYS A 102 6.54 2.16 -20.67
C LYS A 102 6.18 1.07 -21.69
N ASP A 103 7.17 0.50 -22.38
CA ASP A 103 6.96 -0.59 -23.34
C ASP A 103 6.93 -1.99 -22.71
N GLY A 104 7.03 -2.08 -21.38
CA GLY A 104 7.04 -3.34 -20.63
C GLY A 104 8.43 -3.95 -20.43
N THR A 105 9.49 -3.39 -21.05
CA THR A 105 10.84 -3.95 -21.01
C THR A 105 11.72 -3.33 -19.92
N GLY A 106 12.85 -4.00 -19.64
CA GLY A 106 13.89 -3.43 -18.78
C GLY A 106 13.54 -3.37 -17.29
N ARG A 107 12.64 -4.25 -16.83
CA ARG A 107 12.36 -4.43 -15.39
C ARG A 107 13.65 -4.68 -14.63
N GLN A 108 13.94 -3.84 -13.64
CA GLN A 108 15.11 -3.95 -12.77
C GLN A 108 14.79 -3.41 -11.39
N GLU A 109 15.41 -3.97 -10.34
CA GLU A 109 15.36 -3.38 -9.00
C GLU A 109 16.07 -2.02 -9.00
N VAL A 110 15.60 -1.08 -8.18
CA VAL A 110 16.09 0.31 -8.17
C VAL A 110 16.20 0.89 -6.78
N ASP A 111 17.08 1.88 -6.65
CA ASP A 111 17.14 2.75 -5.48
C ASP A 111 16.30 4.00 -5.71
N LEU A 112 15.66 4.47 -4.64
CA LEU A 112 14.82 5.66 -4.67
C LEU A 112 15.41 6.77 -3.81
N HIS A 113 15.32 8.00 -4.33
CA HIS A 113 15.71 9.22 -3.62
C HIS A 113 14.56 10.22 -3.68
N TYR A 114 14.36 11.02 -2.63
CA TYR A 114 13.25 11.98 -2.62
C TYR A 114 13.61 13.33 -2.02
N HIS A 115 12.81 14.34 -2.39
CA HIS A 115 12.73 15.61 -1.68
C HIS A 115 11.51 15.61 -0.78
N ALA A 116 11.69 16.07 0.46
CA ALA A 116 10.58 16.29 1.37
C ALA A 116 10.92 17.31 2.45
N SER A 117 9.89 18.01 2.93
CA SER A 117 9.99 18.89 4.08
C SER A 117 9.65 18.13 5.36
N PHE A 118 10.64 18.01 6.25
CA PHE A 118 10.47 17.45 7.59
C PHE A 118 11.50 18.09 8.54
N ASN A 119 11.19 18.12 9.84
CA ASN A 119 11.98 18.82 10.86
C ASN A 119 12.25 20.31 10.53
N GLY A 120 11.24 20.99 9.99
CA GLY A 120 11.29 22.45 9.73
C GLY A 120 12.14 22.89 8.55
N LYS A 121 12.63 21.98 7.70
CA LYS A 121 13.42 22.29 6.51
C LYS A 121 13.13 21.36 5.34
N THR A 122 13.48 21.79 4.13
CA THR A 122 13.50 20.93 2.95
C THR A 122 14.74 20.05 2.96
N ASN A 123 14.55 18.74 2.78
CA ASN A 123 15.62 17.76 2.68
C ASN A 123 15.68 17.27 1.23
N TYR A 124 16.85 17.43 0.61
CA TYR A 124 17.09 17.03 -0.78
C TYR A 124 17.81 15.68 -0.88
N TYR A 125 17.50 14.93 -1.95
CA TYR A 125 17.96 13.58 -2.26
C TYR A 125 18.10 12.66 -1.04
N VAL A 126 17.05 12.58 -0.23
CA VAL A 126 16.98 11.62 0.86
C VAL A 126 16.88 10.23 0.26
N ALA A 127 17.88 9.39 0.48
CA ALA A 127 17.84 7.98 0.09
C ALA A 127 16.73 7.27 0.86
N LEU A 128 15.88 6.54 0.15
CA LEU A 128 14.78 5.75 0.71
C LEU A 128 15.32 4.38 1.14
N ILE A 129 16.10 4.39 2.21
CA ILE A 129 16.78 3.20 2.74
C ILE A 129 16.45 3.01 4.22
N PRO A 130 16.78 1.83 4.81
CA PRO A 130 16.43 1.53 6.19
C PRO A 130 17.16 2.33 7.28
N GLU A 131 17.98 3.32 6.91
CA GLU A 131 18.74 4.17 7.80
C GLU A 131 18.79 5.64 7.30
N GLY A 132 19.56 6.47 8.00
CA GLY A 132 19.79 7.86 7.62
C GLY A 132 18.53 8.73 7.71
N ARG A 133 18.51 9.79 6.89
CA ARG A 133 17.47 10.84 6.93
C ARG A 133 16.05 10.33 6.63
N ASN A 134 15.90 9.15 6.03
CA ASN A 134 14.59 8.56 5.85
C ASN A 134 13.90 8.28 7.19
N ARG A 135 14.68 7.99 8.26
CA ARG A 135 14.15 7.75 9.61
C ARG A 135 13.57 8.99 10.28
N ASP A 136 13.95 10.18 9.80
CA ASP A 136 13.45 11.46 10.27
C ASP A 136 12.08 11.84 9.67
N ASN A 137 11.53 11.00 8.78
CA ASN A 137 10.28 11.24 8.08
C ASN A 137 9.27 10.08 8.25
N PRO A 138 8.77 9.84 9.48
CA PRO A 138 7.83 8.76 9.76
C PRO A 138 6.48 8.96 9.08
N LEU A 139 5.85 7.85 8.74
CA LEU A 139 4.50 7.77 8.20
C LEU A 139 3.50 7.52 9.34
N PHE A 140 2.33 8.13 9.21
CA PHE A 140 1.26 7.99 10.18
C PHE A 140 -0.05 7.69 9.48
N MET A 141 -0.94 6.98 10.16
CA MET A 141 -2.31 6.82 9.71
C MET A 141 -3.30 6.84 10.87
N GLU A 142 -4.56 7.05 10.51
CA GLU A 142 -5.72 6.98 11.40
C GLU A 142 -6.70 5.95 10.85
N LEU A 143 -7.22 5.07 11.72
CA LEU A 143 -8.19 4.04 11.34
C LEU A 143 -9.54 4.66 10.93
N GLY A 144 -9.95 5.73 11.61
CA GLY A 144 -11.21 6.44 11.43
C GLY A 144 -11.26 7.37 10.23
N ASN A 145 -10.25 7.36 9.35
CA ASN A 145 -10.31 8.13 8.10
C ASN A 145 -11.56 7.71 7.30
N ARG A 146 -12.41 8.68 6.97
CA ARG A 146 -13.71 8.45 6.33
C ARG A 146 -13.63 7.66 5.02
N PHE A 147 -12.50 7.73 4.32
CA PHE A 147 -12.28 7.04 3.03
C PHE A 147 -11.87 5.58 3.20
N ARG A 148 -11.62 5.11 4.42
CA ARG A 148 -11.43 3.67 4.71
C ARG A 148 -12.75 2.92 4.82
N ASN A 149 -13.84 3.63 5.11
CA ASN A 149 -15.17 3.05 5.32
C ASN A 149 -15.20 1.89 6.32
N VAL A 150 -14.33 1.92 7.34
CA VAL A 150 -14.39 0.95 8.44
C VAL A 150 -15.77 1.07 9.11
N PRO A 151 -16.56 -0.01 9.18
CA PRO A 151 -17.88 0.05 9.79
C PRO A 151 -17.84 0.54 11.24
N GLU A 152 -18.75 1.43 11.61
CA GLU A 152 -18.78 1.99 12.97
C GLU A 152 -19.00 0.91 14.04
N LYS A 153 -19.79 -0.13 13.73
CA LYS A 153 -19.98 -1.30 14.61
C LYS A 153 -18.66 -2.04 14.82
N GLU A 154 -17.89 -2.25 13.76
CA GLU A 154 -16.60 -2.95 13.81
C GLU A 154 -15.58 -2.20 14.69
N ILE A 155 -15.53 -0.87 14.59
CA ILE A 155 -14.70 -0.02 15.46
C ILE A 155 -15.13 -0.15 16.93
N LYS A 156 -16.44 -0.07 17.22
CA LYS A 156 -16.99 -0.15 18.58
C LYS A 156 -16.74 -1.52 19.22
N ASP A 157 -17.00 -2.59 18.49
CA ASP A 157 -16.78 -3.96 18.96
C ASP A 157 -15.30 -4.20 19.24
N THR A 158 -14.42 -3.73 18.36
CA THR A 158 -12.97 -3.83 18.55
C THR A 158 -12.50 -3.03 19.76
N ALA A 159 -12.96 -1.78 19.92
CA ALA A 159 -12.59 -0.95 21.06
C ALA A 159 -13.00 -1.60 22.39
N ARG A 160 -14.19 -2.21 22.45
CA ARG A 160 -14.65 -3.01 23.59
C ARG A 160 -13.71 -4.18 23.88
N LEU A 161 -13.36 -4.96 22.85
CA LEU A 161 -12.48 -6.14 22.97
C LEU A 161 -11.03 -5.79 23.37
N LEU A 162 -10.62 -4.54 23.16
CA LEU A 162 -9.31 -4.01 23.57
C LEU A 162 -9.36 -3.24 24.89
N ASP A 163 -10.49 -3.24 25.60
CA ASP A 163 -10.74 -2.46 26.82
C ASP A 163 -10.48 -0.94 26.64
N ILE A 164 -10.74 -0.42 25.45
CA ILE A 164 -10.61 1.01 25.13
C ILE A 164 -11.95 1.72 25.33
N ASN A 165 -12.09 2.38 26.47
CA ASN A 165 -13.33 3.08 26.84
C ASN A 165 -13.66 4.30 25.97
N ASN A 166 -12.63 5.03 25.51
CA ASN A 166 -12.82 6.17 24.62
C ASN A 166 -12.60 5.75 23.16
N ILE A 167 -13.69 5.48 22.44
CA ILE A 167 -13.65 5.05 21.04
C ILE A 167 -12.88 6.03 20.15
N ASP A 168 -12.98 7.35 20.40
CA ASP A 168 -12.28 8.36 19.61
C ASP A 168 -10.75 8.25 19.78
N SER A 169 -10.28 7.79 20.95
CA SER A 169 -8.86 7.53 21.21
C SER A 169 -8.31 6.29 20.48
N PHE A 170 -9.19 5.47 19.90
CA PHE A 170 -8.84 4.36 19.01
C PHE A 170 -9.03 4.77 17.55
N LYS A 171 -10.22 5.29 17.23
CA LYS A 171 -10.65 5.67 15.89
C LYS A 171 -9.77 6.78 15.28
N TYR A 172 -9.50 7.84 16.04
CA TYR A 172 -8.76 9.02 15.56
C TYR A 172 -7.32 9.05 16.07
N LYS A 173 -6.81 7.93 16.58
CA LYS A 173 -5.40 7.85 16.95
C LYS A 173 -4.55 7.92 15.69
N LYS A 174 -3.78 8.99 15.57
CA LYS A 174 -2.74 9.13 14.57
C LYS A 174 -1.50 8.38 15.02
N ASP A 175 -1.35 7.15 14.57
CA ASP A 175 -0.30 6.25 15.02
C ASP A 175 0.81 6.13 13.96
N ASN A 176 2.05 5.97 14.43
CA ASN A 176 3.21 5.79 13.56
C ASN A 176 3.16 4.38 12.95
N ILE A 177 3.19 4.29 11.63
CA ILE A 177 3.18 3.03 10.90
C ILE A 177 4.54 2.71 10.25
N GLY A 178 5.59 3.46 10.57
CA GLY A 178 6.94 3.24 10.07
C GLY A 178 7.36 4.27 9.05
N TRP A 179 7.94 3.83 7.93
CA TRP A 179 8.58 4.65 6.92
C TRP A 179 8.36 4.06 5.53
N PHE A 180 8.82 4.75 4.48
CA PHE A 180 8.63 4.29 3.11
C PHE A 180 9.26 2.92 2.80
N ASP A 181 10.36 2.53 3.46
CA ASP A 181 10.98 1.21 3.29
C ASP A 181 10.38 0.11 4.18
N ARG A 182 9.52 0.46 5.14
CA ARG A 182 8.93 -0.51 6.08
C ARG A 182 7.68 0.04 6.75
N ILE A 183 6.56 -0.62 6.51
CA ILE A 183 5.31 -0.37 7.23
C ILE A 183 5.12 -1.42 8.32
N THR A 184 4.66 -1.00 9.50
CA THR A 184 4.27 -1.86 10.61
C THR A 184 2.87 -1.48 11.06
N LEU A 185 1.92 -2.39 10.87
CA LEU A 185 0.55 -2.24 11.34
C LEU A 185 0.43 -2.88 12.72
N SER A 186 -0.04 -2.11 13.70
CA SER A 186 -0.22 -2.54 15.07
C SER A 186 -1.70 -2.76 15.40
N LYS A 187 -2.03 -2.98 16.68
CA LYS A 187 -3.41 -3.03 17.16
C LYS A 187 -4.26 -1.81 16.77
N TYR A 188 -3.65 -0.65 16.52
CA TYR A 188 -4.36 0.57 16.12
C TYR A 188 -4.76 0.61 14.63
N GLN A 189 -4.27 -0.35 13.85
CA GLN A 189 -4.59 -0.54 12.43
C GLN A 189 -5.38 -1.83 12.19
N ARG A 190 -5.99 -2.38 13.24
CA ARG A 190 -6.64 -3.70 13.22
C ARG A 190 -8.01 -3.66 13.84
N THR A 191 -8.92 -4.44 13.30
CA THR A 191 -10.24 -4.71 13.88
C THR A 191 -10.51 -6.20 13.98
N PHE A 192 -11.53 -6.56 14.76
CA PHE A 192 -11.95 -7.94 14.97
C PHE A 192 -13.30 -8.19 14.27
N ILE A 193 -13.30 -9.15 13.34
CA ILE A 193 -14.44 -9.42 12.45
C ILE A 193 -14.89 -10.88 12.48
N GLY A 194 -14.38 -11.67 13.43
CA GLY A 194 -14.79 -13.07 13.58
C GLY A 194 -16.27 -13.21 13.97
N ALA A 195 -16.81 -14.41 13.79
CA ALA A 195 -18.19 -14.71 14.08
C ALA A 195 -18.55 -14.42 15.54
N GLN A 196 -19.69 -13.80 15.76
CA GLN A 196 -20.23 -13.51 17.11
C GLN A 196 -21.51 -14.32 17.40
N GLU A 197 -22.10 -14.93 16.38
CA GLU A 197 -23.34 -15.68 16.44
C GLU A 197 -23.18 -17.04 15.74
N GLY A 198 -24.09 -17.97 16.00
CA GLY A 198 -24.02 -19.32 15.42
C GLY A 198 -22.82 -20.13 15.91
N LEU A 199 -22.30 -19.80 17.09
CA LEU A 199 -21.11 -20.44 17.67
C LEU A 199 -21.48 -21.79 18.31
N PRO A 200 -20.62 -22.82 18.21
CA PRO A 200 -20.78 -24.06 18.94
C PRO A 200 -20.82 -23.85 20.46
N ASP A 201 -21.49 -24.76 21.17
CA ASP A 201 -21.58 -24.72 22.63
C ASP A 201 -20.19 -24.67 23.29
N GLY A 202 -20.01 -23.73 24.21
CA GLY A 202 -18.75 -23.53 24.96
C GLY A 202 -17.71 -22.66 24.27
N VAL A 203 -17.94 -22.18 23.04
CA VAL A 203 -17.06 -21.21 22.37
C VAL A 203 -17.35 -19.79 22.87
N SER A 204 -16.32 -19.09 23.35
CA SER A 204 -16.43 -17.70 23.76
C SER A 204 -16.66 -16.79 22.54
N THR A 205 -17.71 -15.96 22.60
CA THR A 205 -18.02 -14.95 21.59
C THR A 205 -16.85 -13.99 21.35
N ASP A 206 -16.20 -13.54 22.42
CA ASP A 206 -15.06 -12.61 22.33
C ASP A 206 -13.84 -13.28 21.69
N ALA A 207 -13.54 -14.52 22.07
CA ALA A 207 -12.46 -15.27 21.46
C ALA A 207 -12.71 -15.55 19.97
N SER A 208 -13.95 -15.85 19.59
CA SER A 208 -14.34 -16.05 18.20
C SER A 208 -14.25 -14.76 17.39
N ALA A 209 -14.78 -13.64 17.92
CA ALA A 209 -14.67 -12.32 17.29
C ALA A 209 -13.20 -11.94 17.05
N MET A 210 -12.36 -12.13 18.06
CA MET A 210 -10.92 -11.85 17.99
C MET A 210 -10.16 -12.81 17.10
N SER A 211 -10.71 -13.96 16.68
CA SER A 211 -10.00 -14.99 15.90
C SER A 211 -9.76 -14.63 14.44
N VAL A 212 -10.53 -13.67 13.90
CA VAL A 212 -10.33 -13.11 12.57
C VAL A 212 -10.04 -11.64 12.72
N GLN A 213 -8.87 -11.23 12.25
CA GLN A 213 -8.44 -9.84 12.32
C GLN A 213 -8.38 -9.25 10.93
N LYS A 214 -8.96 -8.07 10.77
CA LYS A 214 -8.84 -7.29 9.55
C LYS A 214 -7.85 -6.15 9.78
N TRP A 215 -6.87 -6.05 8.89
CA TRP A 215 -5.77 -5.10 8.98
C TRP A 215 -5.92 -4.03 7.91
N TYR A 216 -5.71 -2.78 8.29
CA TYR A 216 -5.87 -1.61 7.43
C TYR A 216 -4.55 -0.91 7.27
N GLY A 217 -4.13 -0.68 6.02
CA GLY A 217 -2.92 0.08 5.72
C GLY A 217 -3.16 1.20 4.72
N GLU A 218 -2.18 2.07 4.59
CA GLU A 218 -2.04 2.95 3.44
C GLU A 218 -0.58 3.14 3.10
N TYR A 219 -0.30 3.36 1.81
CA TYR A 219 1.05 3.54 1.33
C TYR A 219 1.06 4.53 0.16
N ARG A 220 2.20 5.21 0.02
CA ARG A 220 2.48 6.13 -1.08
C ARG A 220 3.97 6.19 -1.31
N LEU A 221 4.38 6.53 -2.51
CA LEU A 221 5.72 7.07 -2.73
C LEU A 221 5.75 8.57 -2.42
N PRO A 222 6.90 9.13 -1.99
CA PRO A 222 7.10 10.58 -1.88
C PRO A 222 6.71 11.32 -3.18
N ASN A 223 6.28 12.58 -3.07
CA ASN A 223 5.81 13.35 -4.24
C ASN A 223 6.93 13.76 -5.20
N ASP A 224 8.08 14.18 -4.67
CA ASP A 224 9.25 14.54 -5.48
C ASP A 224 10.26 13.41 -5.35
N LEU A 225 10.24 12.49 -6.30
CA LEU A 225 10.94 11.22 -6.27
C LEU A 225 11.85 11.08 -7.48
N PHE A 226 12.97 10.41 -7.28
CA PHE A 226 14.00 10.14 -8.28
C PHE A 226 14.45 8.68 -8.17
N VAL A 227 14.77 8.07 -9.31
CA VAL A 227 15.05 6.64 -9.43
C VAL A 227 16.44 6.44 -9.99
N THR A 228 17.26 5.60 -9.36
CA THR A 228 18.59 5.21 -9.88
C THR A 228 18.74 3.71 -9.97
N THR A 229 19.77 3.27 -10.71
CA THR A 229 20.23 1.90 -10.61
C THR A 229 20.73 1.59 -9.19
N PRO A 230 20.66 0.33 -8.75
CA PRO A 230 21.09 -0.07 -7.41
C PRO A 230 22.54 0.30 -7.12
N GLY A 231 22.79 0.86 -5.94
CA GLY A 231 24.12 1.24 -5.45
C GLY A 231 24.69 2.52 -6.07
N PHE A 232 23.94 3.24 -6.90
CA PHE A 232 24.41 4.50 -7.47
C PHE A 232 24.60 5.56 -6.37
N ASN A 233 25.81 6.09 -6.24
CA ASN A 233 26.12 7.07 -5.20
C ASN A 233 25.77 8.50 -5.66
N VAL A 234 24.50 8.88 -5.47
CA VAL A 234 23.96 10.21 -5.80
C VAL A 234 24.75 11.34 -5.12
N LEU A 235 25.13 11.16 -3.85
CA LEU A 235 25.85 12.19 -3.09
C LEU A 235 27.26 12.42 -3.64
N GLU A 236 27.98 11.34 -3.97
CA GLU A 236 29.31 11.42 -4.56
C GLU A 236 29.28 12.01 -5.97
N TYR A 237 28.27 11.65 -6.78
CA TYR A 237 28.06 12.29 -8.07
C TYR A 237 27.90 13.80 -7.91
N GLY A 238 27.01 14.24 -7.02
CA GLY A 238 26.80 15.68 -6.74
C GLY A 238 28.08 16.37 -6.25
N ARG A 239 28.90 15.71 -5.44
CA ARG A 239 30.18 16.25 -4.96
C ARG A 239 31.21 16.44 -6.07
N THR A 240 31.20 15.57 -7.09
CA THR A 240 32.20 15.53 -8.16
C THR A 240 31.78 16.27 -9.44
N HIS A 241 30.50 16.60 -9.59
CA HIS A 241 29.93 17.20 -10.82
C HIS A 241 29.27 18.56 -10.59
N ASN A 242 29.79 19.36 -9.64
CA ASN A 242 29.32 20.72 -9.32
C ASN A 242 27.86 20.79 -8.81
N GLY A 243 27.39 19.75 -8.12
CA GLY A 243 26.06 19.67 -7.52
C GLY A 243 25.08 18.79 -8.31
N LEU A 244 23.83 18.82 -7.86
CA LEU A 244 22.69 18.15 -8.50
C LEU A 244 21.59 19.17 -8.76
N SER A 245 20.96 19.07 -9.90
CA SER A 245 19.83 19.90 -10.27
C SER A 245 18.56 19.43 -9.56
N LEU A 246 17.87 20.34 -8.87
CA LEU A 246 16.68 20.01 -8.06
C LEU A 246 15.56 19.28 -8.83
N GLY A 247 15.53 19.39 -10.16
CA GLY A 247 14.58 18.69 -11.03
C GLY A 247 15.09 17.36 -11.59
N GLY A 248 16.24 16.86 -11.13
CA GLY A 248 16.84 15.60 -11.57
C GLY A 248 17.18 15.58 -13.05
N LYS A 249 17.83 16.61 -13.58
CA LYS A 249 18.20 16.72 -15.01
C LYS A 249 19.32 15.77 -15.42
N GLU A 250 20.02 15.16 -14.45
CA GLU A 250 21.14 14.28 -14.72
C GLU A 250 20.70 13.00 -15.46
N ASP A 251 21.53 12.51 -16.38
CA ASP A 251 21.19 11.41 -17.28
C ASP A 251 21.14 10.04 -16.59
N PHE A 252 21.70 9.92 -15.38
CA PHE A 252 21.70 8.67 -14.62
C PHE A 252 20.35 8.37 -13.95
N TRP A 253 19.45 9.36 -13.85
CA TRP A 253 18.11 9.13 -13.32
C TRP A 253 17.28 8.33 -14.32
N LEU A 254 16.66 7.25 -13.85
CA LEU A 254 15.73 6.44 -14.64
C LEU A 254 14.40 7.19 -14.76
N LYS A 255 14.01 7.52 -15.99
CA LYS A 255 12.81 8.28 -16.37
C LYS A 255 12.03 7.57 -17.46
N ASN A 256 10.88 8.11 -17.88
CA ASN A 256 10.03 7.58 -18.95
C ASN A 256 9.62 6.13 -18.72
N GLY A 257 9.16 5.80 -17.53
CA GLY A 257 8.78 4.45 -17.14
C GLY A 257 7.78 4.43 -15.99
N TYR A 258 7.81 3.33 -15.24
CA TYR A 258 7.04 3.14 -14.03
C TYR A 258 7.92 2.61 -12.92
N ILE A 259 7.58 2.97 -11.68
CA ILE A 259 8.05 2.35 -10.46
C ILE A 259 6.98 1.35 -10.03
N ILE A 260 7.31 0.07 -9.98
CA ILE A 260 6.48 -0.98 -9.43
C ILE A 260 6.77 -1.04 -7.92
N VAL A 261 5.73 -0.88 -7.11
CA VAL A 261 5.79 -1.12 -5.67
C VAL A 261 5.43 -2.58 -5.42
N ASN A 262 6.41 -3.35 -4.97
CA ASN A 262 6.26 -4.76 -4.60
C ASN A 262 6.22 -4.90 -3.08
N PHE A 263 5.24 -5.63 -2.53
CA PHE A 263 5.09 -5.83 -1.10
C PHE A 263 5.41 -7.26 -0.66
N ARG A 264 6.31 -7.37 0.32
CA ARG A 264 6.42 -8.55 1.18
C ARG A 264 5.64 -8.30 2.47
N ILE A 265 4.59 -9.09 2.70
CA ILE A 265 3.67 -8.94 3.85
C ILE A 265 3.84 -10.13 4.79
N GLU A 266 4.04 -9.85 6.08
CA GLU A 266 4.37 -10.86 7.09
C GLU A 266 3.71 -10.59 8.44
N ALA A 267 3.22 -11.64 9.10
CA ALA A 267 2.72 -11.55 10.46
C ALA A 267 3.84 -11.76 11.48
N ILE A 268 3.97 -10.81 12.40
CA ILE A 268 4.95 -10.79 13.48
C ILE A 268 4.20 -11.08 14.78
N LYS A 269 4.69 -12.04 15.56
CA LYS A 269 4.08 -12.42 16.83
C LYS A 269 4.98 -12.03 17.99
N ASN A 270 4.41 -11.47 19.05
CA ASN A 270 5.14 -11.11 20.28
C ASN A 270 6.43 -10.29 20.05
N ASN A 271 6.40 -9.31 19.14
CA ASN A 271 7.56 -8.49 18.73
C ASN A 271 8.77 -9.28 18.17
N ASN A 272 8.62 -10.55 17.79
CA ASN A 272 9.70 -11.33 17.18
C ASN A 272 9.82 -11.03 15.68
N PHE A 273 10.48 -9.93 15.34
CA PHE A 273 10.68 -9.52 13.95
C PHE A 273 11.72 -10.37 13.18
N ASP A 274 12.52 -11.16 13.88
CA ASP A 274 13.55 -12.02 13.29
C ASP A 274 12.97 -13.33 12.76
N GLU A 275 11.85 -13.79 13.32
CA GLU A 275 11.15 -15.01 12.93
C GLU A 275 9.66 -14.75 12.65
N PRO A 276 9.32 -14.27 11.43
CA PRO A 276 7.94 -14.03 11.04
C PRO A 276 7.12 -15.31 11.05
N SER A 277 5.95 -15.24 11.66
CA SER A 277 5.07 -16.39 11.88
C SER A 277 4.25 -16.80 10.65
N LEU A 278 3.90 -15.84 9.79
CA LEU A 278 3.24 -16.07 8.51
C LEU A 278 3.83 -15.13 7.45
N SER A 279 3.76 -15.55 6.20
CA SER A 279 4.01 -14.69 5.05
C SER A 279 2.91 -14.86 4.02
N TYR A 280 2.53 -13.77 3.35
CA TYR A 280 1.50 -13.81 2.31
C TYR A 280 1.95 -14.59 1.08
N TRP A 281 3.23 -14.52 0.72
CA TRP A 281 3.81 -15.26 -0.42
C TRP A 281 5.24 -15.77 -0.20
N GLY A 282 5.91 -15.37 0.87
CA GLY A 282 7.29 -15.78 1.17
C GLY A 282 7.42 -17.12 1.92
N ALA A 283 6.31 -17.81 2.20
CA ALA A 283 6.32 -19.09 2.90
C ALA A 283 6.43 -20.27 1.89
N PRO A 284 7.26 -21.29 2.13
CA PRO A 284 7.51 -22.37 1.16
C PRO A 284 6.28 -23.16 0.70
N ARG A 285 5.20 -23.17 1.49
CA ARG A 285 4.01 -24.00 1.26
C ARG A 285 2.71 -23.21 1.08
N CYS A 286 2.77 -21.88 1.12
CA CYS A 286 1.58 -21.04 1.01
C CYS A 286 1.94 -19.74 0.31
N ASN A 287 1.40 -19.58 -0.90
CA ASN A 287 1.51 -18.35 -1.67
C ASN A 287 0.10 -17.90 -2.03
N MET A 288 -0.41 -16.93 -1.26
CA MET A 288 -1.76 -16.42 -1.44
C MET A 288 -1.93 -15.61 -2.72
N PHE A 289 -0.88 -15.02 -3.27
CA PHE A 289 -0.96 -14.44 -4.62
C PHE A 289 -1.34 -15.51 -5.64
N THR A 290 -0.71 -16.68 -5.57
CA THR A 290 -1.05 -17.80 -6.46
C THR A 290 -2.45 -18.36 -6.19
N ILE A 291 -2.81 -18.56 -4.92
CA ILE A 291 -4.12 -19.12 -4.53
C ILE A 291 -5.26 -18.19 -4.98
N GLU A 292 -5.14 -16.89 -4.74
CA GLU A 292 -6.15 -15.87 -5.09
C GLU A 292 -6.14 -15.51 -6.59
N GLY A 293 -5.34 -16.21 -7.41
CA GLY A 293 -5.39 -16.10 -8.86
C GLY A 293 -4.70 -14.86 -9.42
N TYR A 294 -3.62 -14.41 -8.78
CA TYR A 294 -2.78 -13.33 -9.30
C TYR A 294 -2.26 -13.65 -10.70
N GLN A 295 -2.34 -12.67 -11.59
CA GLN A 295 -1.85 -12.81 -12.96
C GLN A 295 -0.37 -12.45 -13.04
N LYS A 296 0.43 -13.29 -13.71
CA LYS A 296 1.87 -13.06 -13.89
C LYS A 296 2.21 -12.15 -15.07
N GLU A 297 1.19 -11.81 -15.85
CA GLU A 297 1.28 -10.93 -16.99
C GLU A 297 0.05 -10.02 -16.98
N LYS A 298 0.24 -8.75 -17.34
CA LYS A 298 -0.87 -7.81 -17.51
C LYS A 298 -0.60 -6.91 -18.69
N THR A 299 -1.57 -6.84 -19.59
CA THR A 299 -1.55 -5.92 -20.73
C THR A 299 -2.21 -4.61 -20.33
N ASP A 300 -1.51 -3.51 -20.56
CA ASP A 300 -2.05 -2.18 -20.30
C ASP A 300 -3.00 -1.71 -21.43
N TYR A 301 -3.56 -0.50 -21.26
CA TYR A 301 -4.41 0.12 -22.28
C TYR A 301 -3.72 0.33 -23.64
N TYR A 302 -2.39 0.47 -23.66
CA TYR A 302 -1.58 0.73 -24.85
C TYR A 302 -1.03 -0.55 -25.50
N GLU A 303 -1.60 -1.70 -25.14
CA GLU A 303 -1.22 -3.02 -25.64
C GLU A 303 0.24 -3.38 -25.33
N LYS A 304 0.76 -2.86 -24.21
CA LYS A 304 2.08 -3.22 -23.67
C LYS A 304 1.91 -4.25 -22.57
N GLU A 305 2.69 -5.31 -22.68
CA GLU A 305 2.66 -6.43 -21.74
C GLU A 305 3.71 -6.22 -20.66
N PHE A 306 3.31 -6.41 -19.41
CA PHE A 306 4.18 -6.29 -18.25
C PHE A 306 4.27 -7.63 -17.54
N ILE A 307 5.50 -8.09 -17.30
CA ILE A 307 5.77 -9.28 -16.49
C ILE A 307 5.72 -8.90 -15.01
N LEU A 308 4.89 -9.63 -14.28
CA LEU A 308 4.56 -9.38 -12.88
C LEU A 308 5.13 -10.45 -11.95
N MET A 309 5.48 -10.01 -10.74
CA MET A 309 5.97 -10.86 -9.66
C MET A 309 4.98 -10.84 -8.50
N ASP A 310 4.99 -11.91 -7.69
CA ASP A 310 4.20 -11.91 -6.46
C ASP A 310 4.57 -10.72 -5.60
N GLY A 311 3.55 -10.02 -5.09
CA GLY A 311 3.74 -8.78 -4.36
C GLY A 311 3.63 -7.51 -5.20
N ASP A 312 3.61 -7.51 -6.55
CA ASP A 312 3.44 -6.24 -7.27
C ASP A 312 2.01 -5.69 -7.09
N ILE A 313 1.89 -4.52 -6.47
CA ILE A 313 0.62 -3.92 -6.05
C ILE A 313 0.18 -2.79 -6.97
N VAL A 314 1.10 -1.90 -7.33
CA VAL A 314 0.79 -0.67 -8.07
C VAL A 314 1.99 -0.16 -8.84
N PHE A 315 1.70 0.45 -9.98
CA PHE A 315 2.65 1.18 -10.81
C PHE A 315 2.52 2.67 -10.52
N TYR A 316 3.64 3.34 -10.25
CA TYR A 316 3.74 4.79 -10.18
C TYR A 316 4.47 5.32 -11.41
N ASP A 317 3.97 6.40 -12.01
CA ASP A 317 4.66 7.07 -13.11
C ASP A 317 5.94 7.76 -12.61
N THR A 318 7.06 7.60 -13.32
CA THR A 318 8.33 8.25 -12.95
C THR A 318 8.34 9.75 -13.20
N ASP A 319 7.49 10.25 -14.09
CA ASP A 319 7.53 11.61 -14.61
C ASP A 319 6.31 12.44 -14.20
N GLU A 320 5.35 11.85 -13.48
CA GLU A 320 4.15 12.53 -12.99
C GLU A 320 4.08 12.58 -11.46
N ARG A 321 3.68 13.74 -10.92
CA ARG A 321 3.57 14.00 -9.47
C ARG A 321 2.18 14.48 -9.11
N SER A 322 1.74 14.17 -7.90
CA SER A 322 0.42 14.60 -7.42
C SER A 322 0.28 16.12 -7.35
N THR A 323 1.37 16.85 -7.10
CA THR A 323 1.38 18.33 -7.10
C THR A 323 1.04 18.95 -8.45
N ASP A 324 1.35 18.27 -9.55
CA ASP A 324 1.10 18.77 -10.90
C ASP A 324 -0.40 18.97 -11.17
N ASP A 325 -1.26 18.21 -10.47
CA ASP A 325 -2.72 18.33 -10.56
C ASP A 325 -3.28 19.54 -9.79
N TYR A 326 -2.52 20.09 -8.84
CA TYR A 326 -2.94 21.25 -8.04
C TYR A 326 -2.34 22.57 -8.57
N GLU A 327 -1.15 22.53 -9.16
CA GLU A 327 -0.53 23.72 -9.78
C GLU A 327 -1.30 24.21 -11.01
N MET A 328 -1.91 23.30 -11.79
CA MET A 328 -2.77 23.69 -12.93
C MET A 328 -4.13 24.29 -12.52
N GLY A 329 -4.49 24.26 -11.23
CA GLY A 329 -5.71 24.90 -10.70
C GLY A 329 -5.53 26.35 -10.25
N GLY A 330 -4.30 26.86 -10.26
CA GLY A 330 -3.96 28.24 -9.91
C GLY A 330 -3.91 29.15 -11.14
N THR A 331 -5.05 29.40 -11.78
CA THR A 331 -5.16 30.53 -12.73
C THR A 331 -5.68 31.77 -12.00
N HIS A 332 -4.91 32.86 -12.13
CA HIS A 332 -5.25 34.24 -11.81
C HIS A 332 -6.67 34.68 -12.18
#